data_AF-A0A964PWP5-F1
#
_entry.id   AF-A0A964PWP5-F1
#
_cell.length_a   1.000
_cell.length_b   1.000
_cell.length_c   1.000
_cell.angle_alpha   90.00
_cell.angle_beta   90.00
_cell.angle_gamma   90.00
#
_symmetry.space_group_name_H-M   'P 1'
#
loop_
_entity.id
_entity.type
_entity.pdbx_description
1 polymer ?
#
loop_
_entity_poly.entity_id
_entity_poly.type
_entity_poly.pdbx_seq_one_letter_code
_entity_poly.pdbx_strand_id
1 'polypeptide(L)'
;MTHTAKPSAPPSVLWIARKLEDAGHDTWAVGGAVRDVLLGRPSGDWDLATRARPEDVQRLFRRTVPLGIEHGTVGVLKDGTLYEVTTFRRDVQTDGRHAVVAFAETIEEDLGRRDFTINAVAWHPLREQLLDPFGGVADMQRRVLRTVGRAEERFREDYLRILRALRFAGLLDLEIEAETWTSLCGLVAHLTSLSAERIRDELVKVLDADPSPGRSLGLYADSGALGVLYPELDALRDSLAPSETPDRWGLSVATVEELPRGRPLMRVAALVRELAPEDAAALLLWLRFSNAQIDETAYRAKAAALPEAGAGPSAYRRWLSRSGPDRLAALARLDLARARGERRLGLHDRVESVVAAWRTARKVRASGPPLVVGDLALDGRALIGLGLKPGPHFGRILEGLLDWVLDDPERNQCELLAERALELARSEAGG
;
A
#
# COMPACT_ATOMS: atom_id res chain seq x y z
N MET A 1 -4.76 11.07 35.03
CA MET A 1 -5.41 12.28 34.47
C MET A 1 -4.70 12.63 33.18
N THR A 2 -5.12 12.03 32.07
CA THR A 2 -4.61 12.38 30.74
C THR A 2 -5.25 13.70 30.33
N HIS A 3 -4.44 14.75 30.15
CA HIS A 3 -4.90 15.99 29.54
C HIS A 3 -5.42 15.67 28.14
N THR A 4 -6.73 15.66 27.92
CA THR A 4 -7.31 15.72 26.59
C THR A 4 -6.85 17.03 25.97
N ALA A 5 -6.04 16.95 24.91
CA ALA A 5 -5.58 18.14 24.21
C ALA A 5 -6.80 18.88 23.65
N LYS A 6 -6.85 20.20 23.87
CA LYS A 6 -7.95 21.03 23.36
C LYS A 6 -7.77 21.21 21.86
N PRO A 7 -8.77 20.89 21.02
CA PRO A 7 -8.69 21.15 19.60
C PRO A 7 -8.44 22.63 19.32
N SER A 8 -7.48 22.91 18.44
CA SER A 8 -7.18 24.25 17.94
C SER A 8 -7.05 24.16 16.43
N ALA A 9 -8.05 24.68 15.73
CA ALA A 9 -8.09 24.60 14.28
C ALA A 9 -7.28 25.73 13.61
N PRO A 10 -6.73 25.49 12.41
CA PRO A 10 -6.04 26.51 11.64
C PRO A 10 -6.92 27.76 11.39
N PRO A 11 -6.32 28.95 11.20
CA PRO A 11 -7.07 30.17 10.88
C PRO A 11 -8.01 30.03 9.68
N SER A 12 -7.63 29.24 8.68
CA SER A 12 -8.47 28.94 7.50
C SER A 12 -9.75 28.20 7.87
N VAL A 13 -9.69 27.22 8.79
CA VAL A 13 -10.86 26.46 9.25
C VAL A 13 -11.80 27.38 10.04
N LEU A 14 -11.25 28.23 10.92
CA LEU A 14 -12.01 29.25 11.63
C LEU A 14 -12.69 30.23 10.68
N TRP A 15 -12.02 30.63 9.60
CA TRP A 15 -12.58 31.50 8.57
C TRP A 15 -13.74 30.84 7.81
N ILE A 16 -13.59 29.57 7.41
CA ILE A 16 -14.66 28.82 6.74
C ILE A 16 -15.86 28.69 7.67
N ALA A 17 -15.64 28.24 8.91
CA ALA A 17 -16.70 28.07 9.89
C ALA A 17 -17.41 29.39 10.19
N ARG A 18 -16.67 30.50 10.39
CA ARG A 18 -17.25 31.83 10.61
C ARG A 18 -18.16 32.25 9.47
N LYS A 19 -17.72 32.10 8.22
CA LYS A 19 -18.52 32.48 7.05
C LYS A 19 -19.82 31.69 6.93
N LEU A 20 -19.79 30.39 7.25
CA LEU A 20 -20.97 29.54 7.20
C LEU A 20 -21.95 29.89 8.35
N GLU A 21 -21.42 30.09 9.56
CA GLU A 21 -22.20 30.47 10.73
C GLU A 21 -22.83 31.85 10.59
N ASP A 22 -22.10 32.84 10.06
CA ASP A 22 -22.62 34.19 9.78
C ASP A 22 -23.74 34.16 8.72
N ALA A 23 -23.76 33.14 7.86
CA ALA A 23 -24.83 32.87 6.90
C ALA A 23 -25.98 32.02 7.47
N GLY A 24 -25.94 31.66 8.76
CA GLY A 24 -26.97 30.89 9.44
C GLY A 24 -26.83 29.36 9.32
N HIS A 25 -25.68 28.86 8.85
CA HIS A 25 -25.43 27.44 8.70
C HIS A 25 -24.55 26.90 9.83
N ASP A 26 -25.14 26.06 10.68
CA ASP A 26 -24.44 25.40 11.79
C ASP A 26 -23.30 24.53 11.24
N THR A 27 -22.09 24.68 11.79
CA THR A 27 -20.86 24.13 11.21
C THR A 27 -19.90 23.57 12.27
N TRP A 28 -19.46 22.34 12.04
CA TRP A 28 -18.66 21.55 12.97
C TRP A 28 -17.41 21.00 12.28
N ALA A 29 -16.29 20.97 13.00
CA ALA A 29 -15.17 20.12 12.62
C ALA A 29 -15.47 18.68 13.03
N VAL A 30 -15.15 17.72 12.17
CA VAL A 30 -15.52 16.31 12.34
C VAL A 30 -14.39 15.38 11.86
N GLY A 31 -14.51 14.09 12.16
CA GLY A 31 -13.68 13.05 11.54
C GLY A 31 -12.29 12.89 12.15
N GLY A 32 -11.34 12.48 11.31
CA GLY A 32 -10.01 12.04 11.74
C GLY A 32 -9.21 13.13 12.44
N ALA A 33 -9.30 14.38 11.98
CA ALA A 33 -8.59 15.50 12.60
C ALA A 33 -9.02 15.72 14.06
N VAL A 34 -10.33 15.68 14.36
CA VAL A 34 -10.83 15.85 15.73
C VAL A 34 -10.33 14.72 16.63
N ARG A 35 -10.45 13.47 16.17
CA ARG A 35 -9.94 12.28 16.87
C ARG A 35 -8.44 12.40 17.14
N ASP A 36 -7.65 12.72 16.12
CA ASP A 36 -6.19 12.74 16.20
C ASP A 36 -5.73 13.83 17.18
N VAL A 37 -6.37 15.00 17.18
CA VAL A 37 -6.06 16.04 18.17
C VAL A 37 -6.43 15.60 19.58
N LEU A 38 -7.60 14.99 19.79
CA LEU A 38 -8.01 14.50 21.10
C LEU A 38 -7.07 13.41 21.64
N LEU A 39 -6.45 12.63 20.75
CA LEU A 39 -5.41 11.64 21.06
C LEU A 39 -4.00 12.24 21.21
N GLY A 40 -3.84 13.57 21.09
CA GLY A 40 -2.55 14.25 21.18
C GLY A 40 -1.64 14.00 19.98
N ARG A 41 -2.19 13.55 18.84
CA ARG A 41 -1.47 13.35 17.58
C ARG A 41 -1.53 14.64 16.74
N PRO A 42 -0.57 14.86 15.83
CA PRO A 42 -0.66 15.95 14.86
C PRO A 42 -1.98 15.86 14.09
N SER A 43 -2.73 16.95 14.04
CA SER A 43 -3.97 17.02 13.27
C SER A 43 -3.70 16.78 11.79
N GLY A 44 -4.45 15.86 11.17
CA GLY A 44 -4.48 15.69 9.72
C GLY A 44 -5.34 16.75 9.02
N ASP A 45 -5.87 16.39 7.85
CA ASP A 45 -6.76 17.25 7.08
C ASP A 45 -8.06 17.52 7.87
N TRP A 46 -8.37 18.80 8.04
CA TRP A 46 -9.54 19.24 8.81
C TRP A 46 -10.79 19.22 7.93
N ASP A 47 -11.69 18.29 8.22
CA ASP A 47 -12.99 18.19 7.56
C ASP A 47 -14.05 18.96 8.33
N LEU A 48 -14.89 19.70 7.60
CA LEU A 48 -16.01 20.45 8.14
C LEU A 48 -17.33 19.82 7.69
N ALA A 49 -18.24 19.62 8.63
CA ALA A 49 -19.62 19.28 8.36
C ALA A 49 -20.51 20.50 8.61
N THR A 50 -21.47 20.78 7.74
CA THR A 50 -22.33 21.97 7.85
C THR A 50 -23.77 21.69 7.44
N ARG A 51 -24.72 22.48 7.94
CA ARG A 51 -26.10 22.49 7.41
C ARG A 51 -26.18 23.08 5.99
N ALA A 52 -25.20 23.87 5.55
CA ALA A 52 -25.21 24.50 4.23
C ALA A 52 -25.25 23.45 3.11
N ARG A 53 -26.09 23.68 2.10
CA ARG A 53 -26.14 22.82 0.90
C ARG A 53 -24.95 23.13 -0.03
N PRO A 54 -24.57 22.21 -0.93
CA PRO A 54 -23.44 22.44 -1.83
C PRO A 54 -23.52 23.74 -2.62
N GLU A 55 -24.73 24.12 -3.05
CA GLU A 55 -24.96 25.37 -3.78
C GLU A 55 -24.72 26.60 -2.91
N ASP A 56 -25.09 26.55 -1.63
CA ASP A 56 -24.87 27.64 -0.68
C ASP A 56 -23.38 27.78 -0.35
N VAL A 57 -22.68 26.65 -0.15
CA VAL A 57 -21.21 26.65 0.01
C VAL A 57 -20.54 27.28 -1.22
N GLN A 58 -20.95 26.89 -2.43
CA GLN A 58 -20.40 27.47 -3.67
C GLN A 58 -20.72 28.96 -3.85
N ARG A 59 -21.87 29.44 -3.35
CA ARG A 59 -22.20 30.87 -3.34
C ARG A 59 -21.37 31.67 -2.33
N LEU A 60 -21.14 31.11 -1.14
CA LEU A 60 -20.42 31.77 -0.04
C LEU A 60 -18.90 31.86 -0.28
N PHE A 61 -18.35 30.91 -1.03
CA PHE A 61 -16.91 30.79 -1.28
C PHE A 61 -16.56 30.94 -2.76
N ARG A 62 -15.72 31.94 -3.10
CA ARG A 62 -15.32 32.21 -4.49
C ARG A 62 -14.47 31.12 -5.14
N ARG A 63 -13.69 30.38 -4.35
CA ARG A 63 -12.77 29.34 -4.84
C ARG A 63 -13.21 28.00 -4.28
N THR A 64 -14.01 27.28 -5.06
CA THR A 64 -14.53 25.95 -4.70
C THR A 64 -14.19 24.93 -5.77
N VAL A 65 -14.10 23.67 -5.34
CA VAL A 65 -13.89 22.50 -6.20
C VAL A 65 -15.05 21.54 -5.92
N PRO A 66 -15.79 21.08 -6.96
CA PRO A 66 -16.84 20.09 -6.79
C PRO A 66 -16.22 18.74 -6.44
N LEU A 67 -16.24 18.36 -5.16
CA LEU A 67 -15.70 17.09 -4.67
C LEU A 67 -16.86 16.17 -4.33
N GLY A 68 -17.47 15.48 -5.29
CA GLY A 68 -18.61 14.60 -5.00
C GLY A 68 -19.85 15.37 -4.51
N ILE A 69 -20.30 16.35 -5.31
CA ILE A 69 -21.51 17.14 -5.05
C ILE A 69 -22.76 16.27 -4.86
N GLU A 70 -22.85 15.14 -5.57
CA GLU A 70 -23.96 14.19 -5.44
C GLU A 70 -24.07 13.62 -4.02
N HIS A 71 -22.94 13.50 -3.34
CA HIS A 71 -22.93 13.15 -1.93
C HIS A 71 -23.09 14.39 -1.06
N GLY A 72 -22.61 15.56 -1.53
CA GLY A 72 -22.79 16.87 -0.88
C GLY A 72 -21.49 17.46 -0.35
N THR A 73 -20.34 17.08 -0.92
CA THR A 73 -19.03 17.56 -0.49
C THR A 73 -18.54 18.60 -1.49
N VAL A 74 -18.01 19.70 -0.96
CA VAL A 74 -17.45 20.81 -1.72
C VAL A 74 -16.10 21.14 -1.11
N GLY A 75 -15.05 21.11 -1.94
CA GLY A 75 -13.73 21.56 -1.52
C GLY A 75 -13.66 23.09 -1.53
N VAL A 76 -13.29 23.71 -0.42
CA VAL A 76 -13.06 25.15 -0.31
C VAL A 76 -11.56 25.41 -0.30
N LEU A 77 -11.07 26.15 -1.30
CA LEU A 77 -9.64 26.44 -1.44
C LEU A 77 -9.29 27.75 -0.72
N LYS A 78 -8.42 27.67 0.29
CA LYS A 78 -7.93 28.83 1.05
C LYS A 78 -6.42 28.72 1.23
N ASP A 79 -5.70 29.76 0.81
CA ASP A 79 -4.24 29.89 0.95
C ASP A 79 -3.43 28.71 0.38
N GLY A 80 -3.96 28.10 -0.70
CA GLY A 80 -3.34 26.94 -1.37
C GLY A 80 -3.72 25.59 -0.77
N THR A 81 -4.44 25.57 0.36
CA THR A 81 -4.95 24.35 1.00
C THR A 81 -6.43 24.13 0.65
N LEU A 82 -6.77 22.90 0.32
CA LEU A 82 -8.14 22.47 0.04
C LEU A 82 -8.76 21.91 1.32
N TYR A 83 -9.91 22.44 1.73
CA TYR A 83 -10.66 21.96 2.90
C TYR A 83 -11.97 21.34 2.45
N GLU A 84 -12.29 20.14 2.93
CA GLU A 84 -13.54 19.48 2.60
C GLU A 84 -14.68 20.02 3.48
N VAL A 85 -15.69 20.61 2.84
CA VAL A 85 -16.92 21.06 3.49
C VAL A 85 -18.05 20.16 3.01
N THR A 86 -18.65 19.44 3.93
CA THR A 86 -19.65 18.40 3.67
C THR A 86 -20.98 18.79 4.29
N THR A 87 -22.05 18.85 3.50
CA THR A 87 -23.40 19.03 4.04
C THR A 87 -23.75 17.87 4.99
N PHE A 88 -24.48 18.10 6.08
CA PHE A 88 -24.97 17.06 6.98
C PHE A 88 -25.80 16.04 6.21
N ARG A 89 -25.66 14.77 6.57
CA ARG A 89 -26.25 13.66 5.84
C ARG A 89 -26.77 12.59 6.77
N ARG A 90 -27.78 11.87 6.30
CA ARG A 90 -28.24 10.61 6.86
C ARG A 90 -28.36 9.58 5.75
N ASP A 91 -28.07 8.33 6.09
CA ASP A 91 -28.23 7.22 5.16
C ASP A 91 -29.72 6.83 5.12
N VAL A 92 -30.34 6.81 3.93
CA VAL A 92 -31.78 6.49 3.75
C VAL A 92 -31.95 5.05 3.26
N GLN A 93 -31.11 4.63 2.31
CA GLN A 93 -31.01 3.24 1.88
C GLN A 93 -29.54 2.93 1.67
N THR A 94 -29.13 1.73 2.07
CA THR A 94 -27.77 1.21 1.90
C THR A 94 -27.86 -0.11 1.16
N ASP A 95 -27.24 -0.20 -0.03
CA ASP A 95 -27.17 -1.44 -0.81
C ASP A 95 -25.75 -2.07 -0.80
N GLY A 96 -24.92 -1.73 0.20
CA GLY A 96 -23.52 -2.17 0.28
C GLY A 96 -22.56 -1.44 -0.67
N ARG A 97 -23.07 -0.77 -1.72
CA ARG A 97 -22.25 -0.07 -2.73
C ARG A 97 -22.56 1.43 -2.81
N HIS A 98 -23.82 1.82 -2.65
CA HIS A 98 -24.31 3.19 -2.66
C HIS A 98 -25.25 3.41 -1.47
N ALA A 99 -24.88 4.35 -0.61
CA ALA A 99 -25.85 4.95 0.29
C ALA A 99 -26.65 5.97 -0.51
N VAL A 100 -27.97 5.83 -0.58
CA VAL A 100 -28.85 6.94 -0.96
C VAL A 100 -28.83 7.91 0.21
N VAL A 101 -28.17 9.03 -0.01
CA VAL A 101 -27.94 10.05 1.01
C VAL A 101 -29.09 11.05 0.98
N ALA A 102 -29.69 11.32 2.14
CA ALA A 102 -30.49 12.53 2.32
C ALA A 102 -29.71 13.55 3.15
N PHE A 103 -29.92 14.83 2.87
CA PHE A 103 -29.40 15.88 3.73
C PHE A 103 -30.14 15.87 5.07
N ALA A 104 -29.37 15.98 6.14
CA ALA A 104 -29.84 16.00 7.52
C ALA A 104 -29.90 17.43 8.05
N GLU A 105 -30.71 17.65 9.09
CA GLU A 105 -30.88 18.98 9.69
C GLU A 105 -29.96 19.18 10.90
N THR A 106 -29.50 18.08 11.50
CA THR A 106 -28.65 18.09 12.69
C THR A 106 -27.33 17.37 12.45
N ILE A 107 -26.31 17.75 13.23
CA ILE A 107 -24.99 17.12 13.21
C ILE A 107 -25.05 15.71 13.81
N GLU A 108 -25.94 15.46 14.78
CA GLU A 108 -26.12 14.15 15.42
C GLU A 108 -26.54 13.07 14.41
N GLU A 109 -27.38 13.41 13.44
CA GLU A 109 -27.74 12.53 12.34
C GLU A 109 -26.52 12.19 11.46
N ASP A 110 -25.66 13.18 11.16
CA ASP A 110 -24.40 12.95 10.41
C ASP A 110 -23.39 12.11 11.19
N LEU A 111 -23.30 12.32 12.50
CA LEU A 111 -22.44 11.50 13.36
C LEU A 111 -22.96 10.06 13.46
N GLY A 112 -24.28 9.87 13.47
CA GLY A 112 -24.93 8.56 13.56
C GLY A 112 -24.59 7.61 12.40
N ARG A 113 -24.41 8.14 11.18
CA ARG A 113 -24.04 7.34 10.00
C ARG A 113 -22.55 7.00 9.91
N ARG A 114 -21.71 7.46 10.82
CA ARG A 114 -20.27 7.15 10.81
C ARG A 114 -20.00 5.72 11.23
N ASP A 115 -18.81 5.23 10.93
CA ASP A 115 -18.43 3.85 11.14
C ASP A 115 -18.20 3.52 12.61
N PHE A 116 -17.36 4.31 13.30
CA PHE A 116 -16.94 4.05 14.68
C PHE A 116 -17.14 5.26 15.58
N THR A 117 -17.39 5.00 16.86
CA THR A 117 -17.63 6.03 17.90
C THR A 117 -16.49 7.05 17.94
N ILE A 118 -15.24 6.60 17.84
CA ILE A 118 -14.04 7.45 17.82
C ILE A 118 -13.98 8.44 16.63
N ASN A 119 -14.71 8.16 15.54
CA ASN A 119 -14.83 9.04 14.37
C ASN A 119 -16.13 9.85 14.38
N ALA A 120 -17.03 9.56 15.34
CA ALA A 120 -18.35 10.16 15.51
C ALA A 120 -18.36 11.24 16.61
N VAL A 121 -17.28 12.02 16.65
CA VAL A 121 -17.10 13.17 17.54
C VAL A 121 -17.03 14.43 16.68
N ALA A 122 -17.73 15.47 17.10
CA ALA A 122 -17.72 16.78 16.47
C ALA A 122 -17.18 17.84 17.43
N TRP A 123 -16.44 18.81 16.91
CA TRP A 123 -15.97 19.96 17.67
C TRP A 123 -16.37 21.25 16.95
N HIS A 124 -17.01 22.16 17.69
CA HIS A 124 -17.41 23.44 17.15
C HIS A 124 -16.25 24.44 17.26
N PRO A 125 -15.69 24.93 16.14
CA PRO A 125 -14.47 25.72 16.17
C PRO A 125 -14.63 27.14 16.74
N LEU A 126 -15.81 27.75 16.61
CA LEU A 126 -16.07 29.10 17.14
C LEU A 126 -16.58 29.12 18.59
N ARG A 127 -17.40 28.13 18.98
CA ARG A 127 -17.96 27.97 20.33
C ARG A 127 -17.06 27.14 21.25
N GLU A 128 -16.01 26.53 20.69
CA GLU A 128 -15.08 25.60 21.35
C GLU A 128 -15.77 24.43 22.07
N GLN A 129 -16.94 24.02 21.59
CA GLN A 129 -17.78 22.99 22.20
C GLN A 129 -17.51 21.63 21.56
N LEU A 130 -17.39 20.58 22.39
CA LEU A 130 -17.31 19.20 21.93
C LEU A 130 -18.70 18.55 21.98
N LEU A 131 -19.06 17.84 20.93
CA LEU A 131 -20.29 17.05 20.82
C LEU A 131 -19.92 15.59 20.56
N ASP A 132 -20.27 14.73 21.51
CA ASP A 132 -19.99 13.28 21.47
C ASP A 132 -21.22 12.48 21.92
N PRO A 133 -22.23 12.34 21.05
CA PRO A 133 -23.48 11.66 21.40
C PRO A 133 -23.33 10.13 21.49
N PHE A 134 -22.22 9.57 20.98
CA PHE A 134 -21.99 8.13 20.89
C PHE A 134 -20.86 7.61 21.79
N GLY A 135 -20.25 8.46 22.61
CA GLY A 135 -19.23 8.07 23.60
C GLY A 135 -17.84 7.80 23.01
N GLY A 136 -17.53 8.36 21.84
CA GLY A 136 -16.23 8.21 21.18
C GLY A 136 -15.05 8.70 22.02
N VAL A 137 -15.22 9.74 22.84
CA VAL A 137 -14.17 10.24 23.73
C VAL A 137 -13.86 9.22 24.82
N ALA A 138 -14.87 8.59 25.39
CA ALA A 138 -14.68 7.54 26.40
C ALA A 138 -14.02 6.30 25.78
N ASP A 139 -14.42 5.91 24.57
CA ASP A 139 -13.80 4.79 23.85
C ASP A 139 -12.33 5.09 23.47
N MET A 140 -12.01 6.32 23.05
CA MET A 140 -10.62 6.76 22.83
C MET A 140 -9.77 6.64 24.11
N GLN A 141 -10.31 7.07 25.26
CA GLN A 141 -9.62 6.97 26.55
C GLN A 141 -9.41 5.51 26.98
N ARG A 142 -10.37 4.63 26.69
CA ARG A 142 -10.30 3.19 26.96
C ARG A 142 -9.53 2.41 25.90
N ARG A 143 -9.11 3.06 24.82
CA ARG A 143 -8.47 2.45 23.65
C ARG A 143 -9.32 1.37 22.98
N VAL A 144 -10.63 1.61 22.89
CA VAL A 144 -11.60 0.69 22.32
C VAL A 144 -12.07 1.21 20.95
N LEU A 145 -12.18 0.30 19.99
CA LEU A 145 -12.86 0.52 18.72
C LEU A 145 -14.25 -0.12 18.77
N ARG A 146 -15.29 0.71 18.66
CA ARG A 146 -16.70 0.32 18.70
C ARG A 146 -17.45 0.94 17.54
N THR A 147 -18.40 0.21 16.94
CA THR A 147 -19.29 0.77 15.91
C THR A 147 -20.28 1.77 16.49
N VAL A 148 -20.74 2.72 15.68
CA VAL A 148 -21.89 3.56 16.04
C VAL A 148 -23.18 2.75 15.88
N GLY A 149 -23.87 2.42 16.97
CA GLY A 149 -25.03 1.53 16.93
C GLY A 149 -24.64 0.04 16.84
N ARG A 150 -25.57 -0.81 16.37
CA ARG A 150 -25.42 -2.28 16.38
C ARG A 150 -24.45 -2.74 15.30
N ALA A 151 -23.37 -3.42 15.70
CA ALA A 151 -22.26 -3.77 14.82
C ALA A 151 -22.68 -4.56 13.58
N GLU A 152 -23.52 -5.58 13.76
CA GLU A 152 -24.02 -6.41 12.65
C GLU A 152 -24.77 -5.60 11.59
N GLU A 153 -25.66 -4.69 11.99
CA GLU A 153 -26.41 -3.82 11.07
C GLU A 153 -25.44 -2.90 10.32
N ARG A 154 -24.51 -2.26 11.04
CA ARG A 154 -23.54 -1.35 10.43
C ARG A 154 -22.61 -2.05 9.44
N PHE A 155 -22.23 -3.30 9.67
CA PHE A 155 -21.41 -4.05 8.72
C PHE A 155 -22.21 -4.54 7.52
N ARG A 156 -23.48 -4.91 7.68
CA ARG A 156 -24.36 -5.27 6.55
C ARG A 156 -24.67 -4.08 5.64
N GLU A 157 -24.74 -2.87 6.18
CA GLU A 157 -24.88 -1.65 5.38
C GLU A 157 -23.69 -1.41 4.43
N ASP A 158 -22.47 -1.70 4.89
CA ASP A 158 -21.24 -1.59 4.13
C ASP A 158 -20.13 -2.47 4.72
N TYR A 159 -19.89 -3.62 4.07
CA TYR A 159 -18.87 -4.57 4.51
C TYR A 159 -17.45 -3.97 4.50
N LEU A 160 -17.19 -2.86 3.80
CA LEU A 160 -15.89 -2.19 3.86
C LEU A 160 -15.55 -1.70 5.27
N ARG A 161 -16.56 -1.45 6.12
CA ARG A 161 -16.36 -1.08 7.53
C ARG A 161 -15.62 -2.17 8.32
N ILE A 162 -15.70 -3.44 7.92
CA ILE A 162 -14.88 -4.52 8.50
C ILE A 162 -13.40 -4.24 8.26
N LEU A 163 -12.99 -4.03 7.00
CA LEU A 163 -11.59 -3.74 6.66
C LEU A 163 -11.08 -2.45 7.32
N ARG A 164 -11.95 -1.44 7.42
CA ARG A 164 -11.67 -0.20 8.15
C ARG A 164 -11.50 -0.45 9.65
N ALA A 165 -12.29 -1.34 10.25
CA ALA A 165 -12.17 -1.69 11.67
C ALA A 165 -10.79 -2.28 11.96
N LEU A 166 -10.38 -3.27 11.17
CA LEU A 166 -9.08 -3.94 11.29
C LEU A 166 -7.94 -2.94 11.11
N ARG A 167 -8.03 -2.04 10.11
CA ARG A 167 -7.06 -0.98 9.87
C ARG A 167 -6.99 0.02 11.02
N PHE A 168 -8.13 0.55 11.49
CA PHE A 168 -8.14 1.55 12.56
C PHE A 168 -7.68 0.96 13.89
N ALA A 169 -8.12 -0.26 14.21
CA ALA A 169 -7.64 -0.98 15.37
C ALA A 169 -6.11 -1.10 15.35
N GLY A 170 -5.53 -1.58 14.24
CA GLY A 170 -4.08 -1.69 14.08
C GLY A 170 -3.35 -0.34 14.14
N LEU A 171 -3.75 0.62 13.29
CA LEU A 171 -3.10 1.93 13.15
C LEU A 171 -3.13 2.79 14.44
N LEU A 172 -4.23 2.72 15.18
CA LEU A 172 -4.42 3.49 16.41
C LEU A 172 -4.08 2.70 17.66
N ASP A 173 -3.70 1.43 17.51
CA ASP A 173 -3.44 0.47 18.59
C ASP A 173 -4.62 0.43 19.59
N LEU A 174 -5.80 0.10 19.05
CA LEU A 174 -7.07 -0.04 19.77
C LEU A 174 -7.50 -1.51 19.82
N GLU A 175 -8.17 -1.90 20.89
CA GLU A 175 -8.85 -3.18 21.02
C GLU A 175 -10.25 -3.08 20.42
N ILE A 176 -10.66 -4.04 19.60
CA ILE A 176 -12.02 -4.08 19.05
C ILE A 176 -12.95 -4.61 20.13
N GLU A 177 -14.04 -3.90 20.38
CA GLU A 177 -15.05 -4.31 21.36
C GLU A 177 -15.66 -5.69 21.02
N ALA A 178 -15.97 -6.50 22.03
CA ALA A 178 -16.29 -7.92 21.85
C ALA A 178 -17.49 -8.19 20.92
N GLU A 179 -18.58 -7.39 21.02
CA GLU A 179 -19.74 -7.51 20.12
C GLU A 179 -19.36 -7.10 18.70
N THR A 180 -18.60 -6.01 18.56
CA THR A 180 -18.05 -5.55 17.28
C THR A 180 -17.14 -6.60 16.63
N TRP A 181 -16.25 -7.23 17.38
CA TRP A 181 -15.35 -8.29 16.90
C TRP A 181 -16.15 -9.53 16.47
N THR A 182 -17.08 -9.99 17.30
CA THR A 182 -17.91 -11.16 17.00
C THR A 182 -18.73 -10.95 15.73
N SER A 183 -19.36 -9.78 15.59
CA SER A 183 -20.15 -9.42 14.40
C SER A 183 -19.27 -9.32 13.15
N LEU A 184 -18.07 -8.76 13.29
CA LEU A 184 -17.11 -8.66 12.19
C LEU A 184 -16.72 -10.05 11.69
N CYS A 185 -16.26 -10.95 12.58
CA CYS A 185 -15.84 -12.30 12.22
C CYS A 185 -16.98 -13.10 11.58
N GLY A 186 -18.22 -12.94 12.09
CA GLY A 186 -19.40 -13.59 11.50
C GLY A 186 -19.75 -13.13 10.09
N LEU A 187 -19.27 -11.95 9.65
CA LEU A 187 -19.60 -11.36 8.36
C LEU A 187 -18.43 -11.30 7.37
N VAL A 188 -17.25 -11.78 7.75
CA VAL A 188 -16.03 -11.77 6.92
C VAL A 188 -16.24 -12.47 5.57
N ALA A 189 -17.04 -13.54 5.51
CA ALA A 189 -17.34 -14.24 4.25
C ALA A 189 -17.98 -13.34 3.18
N HIS A 190 -18.69 -12.28 3.59
CA HIS A 190 -19.34 -11.34 2.68
C HIS A 190 -18.40 -10.29 2.10
N LEU A 191 -17.13 -10.21 2.54
CA LEU A 191 -16.15 -9.27 2.00
C LEU A 191 -15.91 -9.46 0.50
N THR A 192 -16.11 -10.68 -0.02
CA THR A 192 -16.03 -11.00 -1.46
C THR A 192 -17.07 -10.28 -2.32
N SER A 193 -18.13 -9.72 -1.71
CA SER A 193 -19.13 -8.90 -2.41
C SER A 193 -18.63 -7.47 -2.72
N LEU A 194 -17.55 -7.02 -2.07
CA LEU A 194 -16.96 -5.71 -2.31
C LEU A 194 -16.22 -5.71 -3.65
N SER A 195 -16.22 -4.56 -4.33
CA SER A 195 -15.36 -4.35 -5.50
C SER A 195 -13.89 -4.46 -5.13
N ALA A 196 -13.09 -5.10 -5.98
CA ALA A 196 -11.66 -5.29 -5.78
C ALA A 196 -10.89 -3.97 -5.56
N GLU A 197 -11.30 -2.87 -6.20
CA GLU A 197 -10.69 -1.56 -6.02
C GLU A 197 -10.84 -1.04 -4.58
N ARG A 198 -12.01 -1.23 -3.96
CA ARG A 198 -12.25 -0.83 -2.56
C ARG A 198 -11.43 -1.67 -1.59
N ILE A 199 -11.31 -2.97 -1.85
CA ILE A 199 -10.46 -3.88 -1.09
C ILE A 199 -8.99 -3.47 -1.21
N ARG A 200 -8.52 -3.24 -2.45
CA ARG A 200 -7.17 -2.73 -2.75
C ARG A 200 -6.89 -1.44 -2.00
N ASP A 201 -7.80 -0.47 -2.06
CA ASP A 201 -7.58 0.85 -1.47
C ASP A 201 -7.47 0.79 0.06
N GLU A 202 -8.24 -0.07 0.73
CA GLU A 202 -8.06 -0.29 2.18
C GLU A 202 -6.77 -1.03 2.50
N LEU A 203 -6.37 -2.05 1.73
CA LEU A 203 -5.06 -2.70 1.90
C LEU A 203 -3.90 -1.72 1.70
N VAL A 204 -3.96 -0.88 0.66
CA VAL A 204 -2.96 0.16 0.40
C VAL A 204 -2.90 1.16 1.54
N LYS A 205 -4.03 1.56 2.14
CA LYS A 205 -4.03 2.44 3.33
C LYS A 205 -3.38 1.78 4.54
N VAL A 206 -3.61 0.48 4.76
CA VAL A 206 -2.89 -0.29 5.81
C VAL A 206 -1.39 -0.22 5.55
N LEU A 207 -0.97 -0.48 4.31
CA LEU A 207 0.45 -0.51 3.96
C LEU A 207 1.09 0.88 3.89
N ASP A 208 0.35 1.97 3.68
CA ASP A 208 0.92 3.30 3.53
C ASP A 208 1.02 4.07 4.85
N ALA A 209 -0.11 4.19 5.56
CA ALA A 209 -0.25 5.09 6.69
C ALA A 209 0.29 4.49 8.00
N ASP A 210 0.21 3.17 8.13
CA ASP A 210 0.58 2.45 9.36
C ASP A 210 2.11 2.35 9.52
N PRO A 211 2.71 2.81 10.64
CA PRO A 211 4.10 2.48 10.94
C PRO A 211 4.36 0.98 11.00
N SER A 212 3.42 0.26 11.59
CA SER A 212 3.54 -1.14 11.99
C SER A 212 2.31 -1.91 11.48
N PRO A 213 2.18 -2.04 10.14
CA PRO A 213 1.03 -2.71 9.53
C PRO A 213 0.86 -4.16 10.01
N GLY A 214 1.85 -4.77 10.66
CA GLY A 214 1.75 -6.12 11.18
C GLY A 214 0.61 -6.32 12.17
N ARG A 215 0.25 -5.31 12.98
CA ARG A 215 -0.93 -5.41 13.86
C ARG A 215 -2.23 -5.45 13.05
N SER A 216 -2.36 -4.54 12.07
CA SER A 216 -3.51 -4.53 11.16
C SER A 216 -3.61 -5.85 10.39
N LEU A 217 -2.52 -6.33 9.80
CA LEU A 217 -2.45 -7.58 9.05
C LEU A 217 -2.68 -8.82 9.93
N GLY A 218 -2.24 -8.79 11.19
CA GLY A 218 -2.55 -9.81 12.19
C GLY A 218 -4.06 -9.92 12.43
N LEU A 219 -4.74 -8.78 12.59
CA LEU A 219 -6.21 -8.77 12.74
C LEU A 219 -6.94 -9.29 11.49
N TYR A 220 -6.40 -9.07 10.28
CA TYR A 220 -6.93 -9.72 9.05
C TYR A 220 -6.80 -11.24 9.15
N ALA A 221 -5.65 -11.72 9.63
CA ALA A 221 -5.37 -13.14 9.83
C ALA A 221 -6.29 -13.77 10.89
N ASP A 222 -6.47 -13.10 12.04
CA ASP A 222 -7.22 -13.60 13.19
C ASP A 222 -8.74 -13.57 12.96
N SER A 223 -9.24 -12.59 12.18
CA SER A 223 -10.66 -12.52 11.80
C SER A 223 -11.05 -13.48 10.68
N GLY A 224 -10.07 -14.11 10.01
CA GLY A 224 -10.28 -14.91 8.79
C GLY A 224 -10.44 -14.08 7.51
N ALA A 225 -10.36 -12.75 7.59
CA ALA A 225 -10.43 -11.87 6.42
C ALA A 225 -9.28 -12.11 5.44
N LEU A 226 -8.11 -12.49 5.95
CA LEU A 226 -6.95 -12.86 5.13
C LEU A 226 -7.26 -14.07 4.25
N GLY A 227 -7.78 -15.16 4.82
CA GLY A 227 -8.12 -16.37 4.06
C GLY A 227 -9.26 -16.17 3.05
N VAL A 228 -10.22 -15.29 3.35
CA VAL A 228 -11.32 -14.99 2.42
C VAL A 228 -10.88 -14.11 1.25
N LEU A 229 -10.04 -13.10 1.49
CA LEU A 229 -9.66 -12.11 0.47
C LEU A 229 -8.35 -12.45 -0.26
N TYR A 230 -7.44 -13.12 0.44
CA TYR A 230 -6.05 -13.34 0.03
C TYR A 230 -5.61 -14.77 0.39
N PRO A 231 -6.29 -15.81 -0.13
CA PRO A 231 -6.01 -17.19 0.24
C PRO A 231 -4.55 -17.60 0.01
N GLU A 232 -3.88 -17.03 -0.98
CA GLU A 232 -2.46 -17.27 -1.27
C GLU A 232 -1.55 -16.73 -0.16
N LEU A 233 -1.90 -15.58 0.44
CA LEU A 233 -1.19 -15.03 1.58
C LEU A 233 -1.50 -15.79 2.87
N ASP A 234 -2.75 -16.24 3.05
CA ASP A 234 -3.13 -17.05 4.22
C ASP A 234 -2.42 -18.41 4.21
N ALA A 235 -2.24 -19.02 3.04
CA ALA A 235 -1.47 -20.26 2.87
C ALA A 235 0.00 -20.14 3.30
N LEU A 236 0.55 -18.91 3.40
CA LEU A 236 1.90 -18.70 3.94
C LEU A 236 1.99 -18.93 5.47
N ARG A 237 0.84 -18.93 6.17
CA ARG A 237 0.73 -19.19 7.62
C ARG A 237 0.74 -20.68 7.95
N ASP A 238 0.26 -21.51 7.01
CA ASP A 238 0.06 -22.96 7.16
C ASP A 238 1.34 -23.80 7.05
N SER A 239 2.53 -23.20 7.17
CA SER A 239 3.77 -23.97 7.32
C SER A 239 3.89 -24.55 8.74
N LEU A 240 2.92 -25.40 9.11
CA LEU A 240 2.93 -26.27 10.28
C LEU A 240 3.90 -27.44 10.02
N ALA A 241 5.18 -27.18 10.20
CA ALA A 241 6.13 -28.19 10.67
C ALA A 241 6.76 -27.67 11.97
N PRO A 242 6.72 -28.42 13.09
CA PRO A 242 7.39 -28.06 14.35
C PRO A 242 8.93 -28.08 14.28
N SER A 243 9.53 -27.88 13.10
CA SER A 243 10.97 -27.89 12.91
C SER A 243 11.40 -26.89 11.82
N GLU A 244 12.14 -25.87 12.26
CA GLU A 244 13.20 -25.16 11.51
C GLU A 244 12.84 -24.25 10.32
N THR A 245 11.59 -24.15 9.87
CA THR A 245 11.21 -23.17 8.83
C THR A 245 10.35 -22.04 9.41
N PRO A 246 10.72 -20.76 9.18
CA PRO A 246 9.94 -19.64 9.68
C PRO A 246 8.56 -19.60 9.04
N ASP A 247 7.58 -19.11 9.80
CA ASP A 247 6.30 -18.65 9.28
C ASP A 247 6.57 -17.61 8.16
N ARG A 248 6.34 -18.02 6.89
CA ARG A 248 6.59 -17.19 5.71
C ARG A 248 5.71 -15.95 5.73
N TRP A 249 4.52 -16.05 6.32
CA TRP A 249 3.67 -14.90 6.57
C TRP A 249 4.32 -13.94 7.57
N GLY A 250 4.80 -14.44 8.71
CA GLY A 250 5.56 -13.66 9.68
C GLY A 250 6.75 -12.92 9.07
N LEU A 251 7.53 -13.58 8.20
CA LEU A 251 8.64 -12.94 7.48
C LEU A 251 8.17 -11.86 6.51
N SER A 252 7.09 -12.12 5.77
CA SER A 252 6.48 -11.14 4.87
C SER A 252 6.05 -9.88 5.62
N VAL A 253 5.30 -10.05 6.72
CA VAL A 253 4.87 -8.96 7.60
C VAL A 253 6.07 -8.20 8.18
N ALA A 254 7.06 -8.90 8.74
CA ALA A 254 8.26 -8.27 9.29
C ALA A 254 9.02 -7.46 8.23
N THR A 255 9.12 -7.96 7.00
CA THR A 255 9.75 -7.26 5.87
C THR A 255 9.00 -5.99 5.50
N VAL A 256 7.65 -6.02 5.52
CA VAL A 256 6.81 -4.83 5.28
C VAL A 256 7.08 -3.74 6.33
N GLU A 257 7.19 -4.11 7.61
CA GLU A 257 7.42 -3.16 8.71
C GLU A 257 8.81 -2.50 8.66
N GLU A 258 9.81 -3.18 8.11
CA GLU A 258 11.18 -2.64 7.93
C GLU A 258 11.28 -1.61 6.79
N LEU A 259 10.24 -1.49 5.96
CA LEU A 259 10.17 -0.49 4.89
C LEU A 259 9.57 0.83 5.39
N PRO A 260 10.06 1.99 4.91
CA PRO A 260 9.51 3.29 5.27
C PRO A 260 8.09 3.49 4.71
N ARG A 261 7.30 4.32 5.40
CA ARG A 261 5.97 4.80 4.97
C ARG A 261 6.06 5.66 3.70
N GLY A 262 4.91 5.93 3.07
CA GLY A 262 4.85 6.73 1.83
C GLY A 262 5.31 5.97 0.59
N ARG A 263 5.41 4.63 0.69
CA ARG A 263 5.85 3.73 -0.38
C ARG A 263 4.95 2.50 -0.46
N PRO A 264 3.64 2.67 -0.69
CA PRO A 264 2.68 1.57 -0.62
C PRO A 264 3.03 0.44 -1.58
N LEU A 265 3.40 0.75 -2.82
CA LEU A 265 3.77 -0.27 -3.81
C LEU A 265 5.03 -1.07 -3.42
N MET A 266 5.97 -0.45 -2.70
CA MET A 266 7.14 -1.18 -2.19
C MET A 266 6.75 -2.15 -1.07
N ARG A 267 5.82 -1.73 -0.21
CA ARG A 267 5.28 -2.58 0.87
C ARG A 267 4.36 -3.67 0.32
N VAL A 268 3.60 -3.41 -0.76
CA VAL A 268 2.89 -4.46 -1.51
C VAL A 268 3.89 -5.47 -2.08
N ALA A 269 4.98 -4.99 -2.72
CA ALA A 269 6.02 -5.87 -3.25
C ALA A 269 6.68 -6.73 -2.16
N ALA A 270 6.87 -6.19 -0.95
CA ALA A 270 7.34 -6.97 0.19
C ALA A 270 6.30 -8.00 0.66
N LEU A 271 5.02 -7.61 0.74
CA LEU A 271 3.94 -8.48 1.22
C LEU A 271 3.78 -9.74 0.35
N VAL A 272 3.87 -9.58 -0.97
CA VAL A 272 3.71 -10.69 -1.93
C VAL A 272 5.03 -11.38 -2.26
N ARG A 273 6.16 -10.96 -1.68
CA ARG A 273 7.49 -11.46 -2.05
C ARG A 273 7.67 -12.95 -1.75
N GLU A 274 7.03 -13.43 -0.70
CA GLU A 274 7.11 -14.83 -0.31
C GLU A 274 6.12 -15.69 -1.10
N LEU A 275 5.30 -15.14 -2.01
CA LEU A 275 4.45 -15.92 -2.91
C LEU A 275 5.22 -16.44 -4.13
N ALA A 276 4.67 -17.45 -4.80
CA ALA A 276 5.11 -17.76 -6.16
C ALA A 276 4.82 -16.56 -7.06
N PRO A 277 5.67 -16.26 -8.06
CA PRO A 277 5.46 -15.09 -8.89
C PRO A 277 4.15 -15.05 -9.67
N GLU A 278 3.61 -16.20 -10.03
CA GLU A 278 2.34 -16.37 -10.72
C GLU A 278 1.17 -15.99 -9.79
N ASP A 279 1.22 -16.44 -8.54
CA ASP A 279 0.25 -16.10 -7.49
C ASP A 279 0.28 -14.61 -7.15
N ALA A 280 1.48 -14.04 -7.01
CA ALA A 280 1.66 -12.61 -6.79
C ALA A 280 1.05 -11.78 -7.94
N ALA A 281 1.29 -12.17 -9.19
CA ALA A 281 0.72 -11.48 -10.35
C ALA A 281 -0.81 -11.62 -10.41
N ALA A 282 -1.34 -12.82 -10.14
CA ALA A 282 -2.78 -13.09 -10.11
C ALA A 282 -3.49 -12.25 -9.03
N LEU A 283 -2.93 -12.18 -7.83
CA LEU A 283 -3.44 -11.36 -6.73
C LEU A 283 -3.47 -9.87 -7.10
N LEU A 284 -2.38 -9.34 -7.67
CA LEU A 284 -2.33 -7.92 -8.07
C LEU A 284 -3.31 -7.58 -9.20
N LEU A 285 -3.52 -8.53 -10.13
CA LEU A 285 -4.50 -8.39 -11.20
C LEU A 285 -5.94 -8.41 -10.65
N TRP A 286 -6.23 -9.32 -9.73
CA TRP A 286 -7.53 -9.39 -9.06
C TRP A 286 -7.83 -8.09 -8.31
N LEU A 287 -6.85 -7.54 -7.59
CA LEU A 287 -6.92 -6.24 -6.91
C LEU A 287 -6.98 -5.02 -7.87
N ARG A 288 -6.97 -5.23 -9.19
CA ARG A 288 -7.05 -4.14 -10.19
C ARG A 288 -5.92 -3.12 -10.05
N PHE A 289 -4.71 -3.55 -9.71
CA PHE A 289 -3.54 -2.69 -9.90
C PHE A 289 -3.33 -2.43 -11.40
N SER A 290 -2.78 -1.26 -11.75
CA SER A 290 -2.45 -0.96 -13.15
C SER A 290 -1.34 -1.87 -13.67
N ASN A 291 -1.27 -2.11 -14.98
CA ASN A 291 -0.22 -2.96 -15.58
C ASN A 291 1.18 -2.51 -15.17
N ALA A 292 1.45 -1.20 -15.16
CA ALA A 292 2.74 -0.67 -14.70
C ALA A 292 3.05 -1.00 -13.23
N GLN A 293 2.04 -1.01 -12.35
CA GLN A 293 2.20 -1.39 -10.94
C GLN A 293 2.39 -2.90 -10.78
N ILE A 294 1.65 -3.71 -11.55
CA ILE A 294 1.80 -5.17 -11.56
C ILE A 294 3.20 -5.52 -12.04
N ASP A 295 3.63 -5.02 -13.19
CA ASP A 295 4.96 -5.28 -13.76
C ASP A 295 6.05 -4.91 -12.76
N GLU A 296 5.97 -3.71 -12.17
CA GLU A 296 6.99 -3.21 -11.25
C GLU A 296 6.99 -3.94 -9.89
N THR A 297 5.86 -4.53 -9.48
CA THR A 297 5.76 -5.30 -8.22
C THR A 297 6.15 -6.77 -8.45
N ALA A 298 5.59 -7.40 -9.47
CA ALA A 298 5.86 -8.78 -9.85
C ALA A 298 7.33 -8.97 -10.26
N TYR A 299 7.93 -8.02 -10.98
CA TYR A 299 9.37 -8.04 -11.28
C TYR A 299 10.22 -8.09 -10.01
N ARG A 300 9.83 -7.38 -8.94
CA ARG A 300 10.58 -7.39 -7.68
C ARG A 300 10.36 -8.64 -6.87
N ALA A 301 9.15 -9.22 -6.93
CA ALA A 301 8.88 -10.54 -6.37
C ALA A 301 9.66 -11.65 -7.11
N LYS A 302 9.82 -11.51 -8.44
CA LYS A 302 10.60 -12.41 -9.31
C LYS A 302 12.12 -12.22 -9.24
N ALA A 303 12.59 -11.14 -8.63
CA ALA A 303 13.99 -10.76 -8.72
C ALA A 303 14.88 -11.88 -8.19
N ALA A 304 15.90 -12.24 -8.99
CA ALA A 304 16.83 -13.29 -8.61
C ALA A 304 17.49 -12.95 -7.27
N ALA A 305 17.72 -13.98 -6.44
CA ALA A 305 18.43 -13.82 -5.19
C ALA A 305 19.79 -13.14 -5.39
N LEU A 306 20.07 -12.15 -4.56
CA LEU A 306 21.35 -11.46 -4.55
C LEU A 306 22.48 -12.49 -4.28
N PRO A 307 23.59 -12.46 -5.04
CA PRO A 307 24.73 -13.31 -4.76
C PRO A 307 25.27 -13.09 -3.34
N GLU A 308 25.83 -14.14 -2.74
CA GLU A 308 26.43 -14.03 -1.41
C GLU A 308 27.62 -13.07 -1.40
N ALA A 309 27.89 -12.51 -0.22
CA ALA A 309 29.08 -11.72 0.02
C ALA A 309 30.33 -12.60 -0.23
N GLY A 310 31.21 -12.15 -1.11
CA GLY A 310 32.41 -12.90 -1.52
C GLY A 310 32.27 -13.71 -2.82
N ALA A 311 31.07 -13.77 -3.40
CA ALA A 311 30.90 -14.35 -4.74
C ALA A 311 31.76 -13.62 -5.79
N GLY A 312 32.20 -14.35 -6.82
CA GLY A 312 33.03 -13.80 -7.89
C GLY A 312 32.31 -12.74 -8.74
N PRO A 313 33.03 -11.84 -9.44
CA PRO A 313 32.43 -10.78 -10.25
C PRO A 313 31.44 -11.27 -11.33
N SER A 314 31.66 -12.46 -11.91
CA SER A 314 30.75 -13.06 -12.90
C SER A 314 29.36 -13.36 -12.32
N ALA A 315 29.27 -13.81 -11.07
CA ALA A 315 27.99 -14.04 -10.39
C ALA A 315 27.18 -12.75 -10.27
N TYR A 316 27.85 -11.64 -9.94
CA TYR A 316 27.22 -10.31 -9.87
C TYR A 316 26.82 -9.79 -11.25
N ARG A 317 27.63 -9.98 -12.31
CA ARG A 317 27.25 -9.61 -13.68
C ARG A 317 26.02 -10.38 -14.17
N ARG A 318 26.01 -11.71 -13.98
CA ARG A 318 24.86 -12.56 -14.32
C ARG A 318 23.60 -12.16 -13.55
N TRP A 319 23.74 -11.87 -12.25
CA TRP A 319 22.62 -11.36 -11.45
C TRP A 319 22.15 -9.98 -11.93
N LEU A 320 23.05 -9.04 -12.23
CA LEU A 320 22.70 -7.71 -12.74
C LEU A 320 21.98 -7.79 -14.09
N SER A 321 22.43 -8.67 -14.98
CA SER A 321 21.81 -8.91 -16.29
C SER A 321 20.38 -9.42 -16.13
N ARG A 322 20.17 -10.50 -15.36
CA ARG A 322 18.83 -11.08 -15.11
C ARG A 322 17.91 -10.14 -14.33
N SER A 323 18.46 -9.47 -13.31
CA SER A 323 17.71 -8.58 -12.45
C SER A 323 17.52 -7.22 -13.07
N GLY A 324 17.95 -6.91 -14.30
CA GLY A 324 17.79 -5.60 -14.91
C GLY A 324 18.69 -4.51 -14.28
N PRO A 325 19.69 -3.97 -15.00
CA PRO A 325 20.72 -3.14 -14.40
C PRO A 325 20.20 -1.79 -13.86
N ASP A 326 19.06 -1.28 -14.33
CA ASP A 326 18.61 0.09 -14.03
C ASP A 326 17.65 0.23 -12.85
N ARG A 327 16.96 -0.85 -12.43
CA ARG A 327 15.90 -0.79 -11.40
C ARG A 327 16.32 -1.34 -10.03
N LEU A 328 17.61 -1.29 -9.73
CA LEU A 328 18.20 -1.94 -8.55
C LEU A 328 17.90 -1.28 -7.20
N ALA A 329 17.61 0.02 -7.18
CA ALA A 329 17.46 0.75 -5.91
C ALA A 329 16.25 0.26 -5.08
N ALA A 330 15.20 -0.25 -5.73
CA ALA A 330 14.07 -0.83 -5.05
C ALA A 330 14.40 -2.23 -4.50
N LEU A 331 15.07 -3.07 -5.30
CA LEU A 331 15.56 -4.38 -4.87
C LEU A 331 16.47 -4.29 -3.66
N ALA A 332 17.40 -3.34 -3.64
CA ALA A 332 18.29 -3.12 -2.50
C ALA A 332 17.55 -2.80 -1.20
N ARG A 333 16.45 -2.04 -1.30
CA ARG A 333 15.61 -1.73 -0.13
C ARG A 333 14.84 -2.94 0.33
N LEU A 334 14.28 -3.73 -0.60
CA LEU A 334 13.55 -4.94 -0.27
C LEU A 334 14.46 -6.01 0.35
N ASP A 335 15.63 -6.25 -0.23
CA ASP A 335 16.58 -7.25 0.30
C ASP A 335 17.09 -6.88 1.68
N LEU A 336 17.40 -5.59 1.89
CA LEU A 336 17.81 -5.09 3.21
C LEU A 336 16.66 -5.15 4.23
N ALA A 337 15.44 -4.78 3.83
CA ALA A 337 14.26 -4.89 4.69
C ALA A 337 14.00 -6.34 5.09
N ARG A 338 14.12 -7.27 4.13
CA ARG A 338 13.96 -8.71 4.39
C ARG A 338 15.03 -9.22 5.35
N ALA A 339 16.30 -8.87 5.15
CA ALA A 339 17.38 -9.25 6.07
C ALA A 339 17.18 -8.72 7.50
N ARG A 340 16.62 -7.51 7.64
CA ARG A 340 16.25 -6.95 8.95
C ARG A 340 15.05 -7.66 9.55
N GLY A 341 14.05 -8.02 8.74
CA GLY A 341 12.92 -8.85 9.14
C GLY A 341 13.36 -10.21 9.67
N GLU A 342 14.27 -10.89 8.96
CA GLU A 342 14.89 -12.15 9.41
C GLU A 342 15.56 -12.01 10.76
N ARG A 343 16.36 -10.95 10.95
CA ARG A 343 17.03 -10.66 12.21
C ARG A 343 16.03 -10.39 13.34
N ARG A 344 14.98 -9.61 13.07
CA ARG A 344 13.92 -9.27 14.05
C ARG A 344 13.18 -10.52 14.53
N LEU A 345 12.97 -11.48 13.63
CA LEU A 345 12.34 -12.77 13.94
C LEU A 345 13.32 -13.79 14.55
N GLY A 346 14.59 -13.44 14.74
CA GLY A 346 15.61 -14.34 15.31
C GLY A 346 16.03 -15.48 14.38
N LEU A 347 15.81 -15.35 13.07
CA LEU A 347 16.07 -16.41 12.09
C LEU A 347 17.54 -16.43 11.67
N HIS A 348 17.98 -15.36 11.02
CA HIS A 348 19.35 -15.18 10.55
C HIS A 348 19.71 -13.69 10.61
N ASP A 349 20.93 -13.35 11.01
CA ASP A 349 21.45 -11.98 10.86
C ASP A 349 22.34 -11.90 9.61
N ARG A 350 21.72 -11.51 8.49
CA ARG A 350 22.41 -11.33 7.20
C ARG A 350 22.51 -9.87 6.79
N VAL A 351 22.26 -8.93 7.70
CA VAL A 351 22.20 -7.50 7.36
C VAL A 351 23.54 -7.03 6.78
N GLU A 352 24.66 -7.38 7.44
CA GLU A 352 25.99 -6.99 6.98
C GLU A 352 26.39 -7.66 5.67
N SER A 353 26.10 -8.95 5.50
CA SER A 353 26.42 -9.69 4.28
C SER A 353 25.62 -9.18 3.09
N VAL A 354 24.33 -8.87 3.25
CA VAL A 354 23.49 -8.25 2.21
C VAL A 354 24.01 -6.86 1.83
N VAL A 355 24.42 -6.05 2.81
CA VAL A 355 25.04 -4.73 2.53
C VAL A 355 26.36 -4.90 1.77
N ALA A 356 27.21 -5.86 2.16
CA ALA A 356 28.47 -6.13 1.47
C ALA A 356 28.24 -6.60 0.01
N ALA A 357 27.28 -7.51 -0.20
CA ALA A 357 26.92 -7.98 -1.53
C ALA A 357 26.40 -6.83 -2.42
N TRP A 358 25.54 -5.95 -1.90
CA TRP A 358 25.08 -4.77 -2.61
C TRP A 358 26.20 -3.77 -2.94
N ARG A 359 27.21 -3.62 -2.06
CA ARG A 359 28.41 -2.82 -2.37
C ARG A 359 29.19 -3.42 -3.54
N THR A 360 29.37 -4.73 -3.57
CA THR A 360 30.03 -5.43 -4.68
C THR A 360 29.24 -5.30 -5.97
N ALA A 361 27.92 -5.52 -5.94
CA ALA A 361 27.04 -5.34 -7.09
C ALA A 361 27.15 -3.92 -7.67
N ARG A 362 27.18 -2.89 -6.82
CA ARG A 362 27.36 -1.50 -7.24
C ARG A 362 28.73 -1.25 -7.86
N LYS A 363 29.81 -1.82 -7.31
CA LYS A 363 31.16 -1.73 -7.89
C LYS A 363 31.22 -2.37 -9.28
N VAL A 364 30.67 -3.59 -9.41
CA VAL A 364 30.60 -4.32 -10.69
C VAL A 364 29.78 -3.55 -11.71
N ARG A 365 28.64 -2.97 -11.33
CA ARG A 365 27.88 -2.11 -12.24
C ARG A 365 28.64 -0.84 -12.63
N ALA A 366 29.33 -0.21 -11.68
CA ALA A 366 30.05 1.04 -11.91
C ALA A 366 31.29 0.87 -12.81
N SER A 367 31.85 -0.34 -12.94
CA SER A 367 32.91 -0.59 -13.92
C SER A 367 32.42 -0.66 -15.37
N GLY A 368 31.10 -0.53 -15.61
CA GLY A 368 30.49 -0.51 -16.93
C GLY A 368 30.69 -1.78 -17.78
N PRO A 369 30.56 -3.00 -17.23
CA PRO A 369 30.67 -4.22 -18.04
C PRO A 369 29.45 -4.35 -18.96
N PRO A 370 29.54 -5.16 -20.04
CA PRO A 370 28.37 -5.56 -20.81
C PRO A 370 27.42 -6.38 -19.93
N LEU A 371 26.15 -5.97 -19.87
CA LEU A 371 25.12 -6.59 -19.03
C LEU A 371 23.85 -6.94 -19.80
N VAL A 372 23.60 -6.27 -20.93
CA VAL A 372 22.49 -6.58 -21.83
C VAL A 372 23.00 -6.84 -23.24
N VAL A 373 22.17 -7.47 -24.08
CA VAL A 373 22.53 -7.76 -25.48
C VAL A 373 22.95 -6.50 -26.24
N GLY A 374 22.34 -5.34 -25.92
CA GLY A 374 22.70 -4.06 -26.53
C GLY A 374 24.11 -3.55 -26.19
N ASP A 375 24.77 -4.11 -25.16
CA ASP A 375 26.14 -3.74 -24.78
C ASP A 375 27.19 -4.57 -25.53
N LEU A 376 26.77 -5.59 -26.29
CA LEU A 376 27.68 -6.41 -27.08
C LEU A 376 28.33 -5.57 -28.19
N ALA A 377 29.62 -5.79 -28.41
CA ALA A 377 30.36 -5.17 -29.51
C ALA A 377 29.89 -5.69 -30.90
N LEU A 378 29.11 -6.77 -30.92
CA LEU A 378 28.55 -7.40 -32.10
C LEU A 378 27.02 -7.34 -32.05
N ASP A 379 26.41 -6.90 -33.15
CA ASP A 379 24.95 -6.81 -33.31
C ASP A 379 24.40 -7.78 -34.37
N GLY A 380 23.08 -7.77 -34.56
CA GLY A 380 22.44 -8.60 -35.58
C GLY A 380 22.86 -8.30 -37.01
N ARG A 381 23.33 -7.08 -37.32
CA ARG A 381 23.82 -6.75 -38.68
C ARG A 381 25.17 -7.38 -38.93
N ALA A 382 26.04 -7.40 -37.92
CA ALA A 382 27.31 -8.10 -37.99
C ALA A 382 27.11 -9.61 -38.23
N LEU A 383 26.10 -10.24 -37.61
CA LEU A 383 25.75 -11.65 -37.89
C LEU A 383 25.40 -11.89 -39.36
N ILE A 384 24.67 -10.97 -40.00
CA ILE A 384 24.38 -11.04 -41.44
C ILE A 384 25.67 -10.93 -42.26
N GLY A 385 26.58 -10.04 -41.86
CA GLY A 385 27.90 -9.89 -42.47
C GLY A 385 28.76 -11.15 -42.40
N LEU A 386 28.55 -12.00 -41.39
CA LEU A 386 29.18 -13.31 -41.24
C LEU A 386 28.54 -14.42 -42.09
N GLY A 387 27.50 -14.09 -42.88
CA GLY A 387 26.80 -15.04 -43.75
C GLY A 387 25.67 -15.82 -43.07
N LEU A 388 25.28 -15.44 -41.84
CA LEU A 388 24.14 -16.04 -41.15
C LEU A 388 22.82 -15.45 -41.70
N LYS A 389 21.80 -16.29 -41.85
CA LYS A 389 20.48 -15.87 -42.33
C LYS A 389 19.65 -15.29 -41.19
N PRO A 390 19.04 -14.10 -41.34
CA PRO A 390 18.18 -13.52 -40.30
C PRO A 390 17.07 -14.47 -39.84
N GLY A 391 16.80 -14.52 -38.54
CA GLY A 391 15.66 -15.26 -37.98
C GLY A 391 15.60 -15.22 -36.45
N PRO A 392 14.60 -15.87 -35.83
CA PRO A 392 14.40 -15.89 -34.37
C PRO A 392 15.62 -16.41 -33.58
N HIS A 393 16.44 -17.26 -34.19
CA HIS A 393 17.67 -17.80 -33.60
C HIS A 393 18.75 -16.75 -33.34
N PHE A 394 18.71 -15.58 -33.99
CA PHE A 394 19.67 -14.50 -33.70
C PHE A 394 19.58 -14.04 -32.25
N GLY A 395 18.37 -13.99 -31.69
CA GLY A 395 18.17 -13.68 -30.27
C GLY A 395 18.92 -14.65 -29.37
N ARG A 396 18.77 -15.96 -29.62
CA ARG A 396 19.45 -17.02 -28.86
C ARG A 396 20.97 -16.96 -29.00
N ILE A 397 21.49 -16.68 -30.20
CA ILE A 397 22.93 -16.50 -30.42
C ILE A 397 23.44 -15.30 -29.61
N LEU A 398 22.78 -14.15 -29.71
CA LEU A 398 23.18 -12.94 -28.99
C LEU A 398 23.06 -13.12 -27.46
N GLU A 399 22.04 -13.83 -26.97
CA GLU A 399 21.91 -14.22 -25.57
C GLU A 399 23.05 -15.16 -25.12
N GLY A 400 23.41 -16.15 -25.93
CA GLY A 400 24.54 -17.04 -25.66
C GLY A 400 25.90 -16.33 -25.67
N LEU A 401 26.07 -15.35 -26.56
CA LEU A 401 27.25 -14.46 -26.56
C LEU A 401 27.30 -13.61 -25.29
N LEU A 402 26.17 -13.03 -24.89
CA LEU A 402 26.08 -12.27 -23.64
C LEU A 402 26.46 -13.15 -22.45
N ASP A 403 25.92 -14.37 -22.34
CA ASP A 403 26.28 -15.30 -21.27
C ASP A 403 27.78 -15.60 -21.22
N TRP A 404 28.44 -15.73 -22.39
CA TRP A 404 29.88 -15.94 -22.48
C TRP A 404 30.71 -14.72 -22.05
N VAL A 405 30.23 -13.52 -22.36
CA VAL A 405 30.82 -12.23 -21.96
C VAL A 405 30.58 -11.91 -20.48
N LEU A 406 29.46 -12.36 -19.90
CA LEU A 406 29.18 -12.18 -18.47
C LEU A 406 30.17 -12.94 -17.59
N ASP A 407 30.79 -14.01 -18.07
CA ASP A 407 31.89 -14.68 -17.36
C ASP A 407 33.17 -13.86 -17.40
N ASP A 408 33.48 -13.24 -18.52
CA ASP A 408 34.69 -12.46 -18.74
C ASP A 408 34.44 -11.30 -19.74
N PRO A 409 34.32 -10.05 -19.25
CA PRO A 409 34.01 -8.88 -20.06
C PRO A 409 35.03 -8.57 -21.16
N GLU A 410 36.28 -9.04 -21.03
CA GLU A 410 37.32 -8.80 -22.04
C GLU A 410 37.03 -9.50 -23.37
N ARG A 411 36.13 -10.50 -23.35
CA ARG A 411 35.65 -11.21 -24.54
C ARG A 411 34.73 -10.38 -25.44
N ASN A 412 34.28 -9.20 -24.99
CA ASN A 412 33.39 -8.32 -25.75
C ASN A 412 34.12 -7.57 -26.88
N GLN A 413 34.74 -8.33 -27.79
CA GLN A 413 35.48 -7.83 -28.95
C GLN A 413 34.85 -8.42 -30.21
N CYS A 414 34.66 -7.60 -31.25
CA CYS A 414 33.93 -8.01 -32.45
C CYS A 414 34.46 -9.33 -33.06
N GLU A 415 35.77 -9.51 -33.10
CA GLU A 415 36.43 -10.70 -33.67
C GLU A 415 36.12 -11.96 -32.86
N LEU A 416 36.33 -11.92 -31.54
CA LEU A 416 36.05 -13.02 -30.62
C LEU A 416 34.56 -13.40 -30.62
N LEU A 417 33.68 -12.39 -30.65
CA LEU A 417 32.24 -12.60 -30.71
C LEU A 417 31.81 -13.22 -32.04
N ALA A 418 32.43 -12.83 -33.16
CA ALA A 418 32.12 -13.38 -34.48
C ALA A 418 32.46 -14.87 -34.58
N GLU A 419 33.63 -15.27 -34.07
CA GLU A 419 34.04 -16.67 -34.00
C GLU A 419 33.06 -17.49 -33.15
N ARG A 420 32.77 -16.99 -31.94
CA ARG A 420 31.85 -17.66 -31.03
C ARG A 420 30.42 -17.73 -31.58
N ALA A 421 29.97 -16.72 -32.32
CA ALA A 421 28.66 -16.71 -32.96
C ALA A 421 28.52 -17.82 -34.02
N LEU A 422 29.56 -18.05 -34.82
CA LEU A 422 29.60 -19.12 -35.81
C LEU A 422 29.59 -20.50 -35.15
N GLU A 423 30.28 -20.67 -34.03
CA GLU A 423 30.23 -21.92 -33.23
C GLU A 423 28.81 -22.20 -32.71
N LEU A 424 28.17 -21.20 -32.10
CA LEU A 424 26.81 -21.32 -31.58
C LEU A 424 25.82 -21.63 -32.71
N ALA A 425 25.92 -20.96 -33.86
CA ALA A 425 25.08 -21.21 -35.03
C ALA A 425 25.22 -22.64 -35.58
N ARG A 426 26.45 -23.20 -35.58
CA ARG A 426 26.68 -24.60 -35.98
C ARG A 426 26.08 -25.60 -35.00
N SER A 427 26.16 -25.31 -33.70
CA SER A 427 25.57 -26.17 -32.66
C SER A 427 24.04 -26.20 -32.72
N GLU A 428 23.38 -25.10 -33.10
CA GLU A 428 21.93 -25.05 -33.30
C GLU A 428 21.45 -25.73 -34.59
N ALA A 429 22.28 -25.80 -35.64
CA ALA A 429 21.91 -26.43 -36.90
C ALA A 429 22.04 -27.97 -36.89
N GLY A 430 22.69 -28.52 -35.87
CA GLY A 430 22.95 -29.96 -35.72
C GLY A 430 22.05 -30.69 -34.72
N GLY A 431 21.11 -29.99 -34.08
CA GLY A 431 20.06 -30.54 -33.22
C GLY A 431 18.69 -30.28 -33.82
#